data_AF-A0A944V4K9-F1
#
_entry.id   AF-A0A944V4K9-F1
#
_cell.length_a   1.000
_cell.length_b   1.000
_cell.length_c   1.000
_cell.angle_alpha   90.00
_cell.angle_beta   90.00
_cell.angle_gamma   90.00
#
_symmetry.space_group_name_H-M   'P 1'
#
loop_
_entity.id
_entity.type
_entity.pdbx_description
1 polymer ?
#
loop_
_entity_poly.entity_id
_entity_poly.type
_entity_poly.pdbx_seq_one_letter_code
_entity_poly.pdbx_strand_id
1 'polypeptide(L)' 'MIERKKTKVIRVGNVAIGGNNPISIQSMTTTKTADVKATAQQIKELTIAGCDIVR' A
#
# COMPACT_ATOMS: atom_id res chain seq x y z
N MET A 1 -13.60 -14.76 16.63
CA MET A 1 -13.53 -13.54 15.80
C MET A 1 -12.42 -12.66 16.37
N ILE A 2 -11.60 -12.01 15.54
CA ILE A 2 -10.48 -11.18 16.04
C ILE A 2 -10.99 -9.75 16.29
N GLU A 3 -10.77 -9.23 17.50
CA GLU A 3 -11.04 -7.82 17.81
C GLU A 3 -9.87 -6.94 17.42
N ARG A 4 -10.12 -5.96 16.54
CA ARG A 4 -9.10 -5.00 16.10
C ARG A 4 -8.83 -3.96 17.18
N LYS A 5 -7.55 -3.63 17.41
CA LYS A 5 -7.15 -2.54 18.30
C LYS A 5 -7.72 -1.20 17.82
N LYS A 6 -8.29 -0.41 18.74
CA LYS A 6 -8.70 0.97 18.46
C LYS A 6 -7.46 1.84 18.23
N THR A 7 -7.36 2.41 17.03
CA THR A 7 -6.26 3.31 16.63
C THR A 7 -6.81 4.58 15.99
N LYS A 8 -6.00 5.64 15.98
CA LYS A 8 -6.32 6.87 15.24
C LYS A 8 -6.36 6.58 13.73
N VAL A 9 -7.22 7.29 13.01
CA VAL A 9 -7.25 7.23 11.54
C VAL A 9 -6.24 8.23 10.97
N ILE A 10 -5.40 7.78 10.05
CA ILE A 10 -4.49 8.62 9.27
C ILE A 10 -4.72 8.39 7.76
N ARG A 11 -4.23 9.31 6.93
CA ARG A 11 -4.29 9.17 5.46
C ARG A 11 -2.91 9.07 4.84
N VAL A 12 -2.76 8.14 3.90
CA VAL A 12 -1.62 8.05 2.98
C VAL A 12 -2.16 8.27 1.58
N GLY A 13 -1.98 9.49 1.04
CA GLY A 13 -2.73 9.93 -0.13
C GLY A 13 -4.24 9.78 0.07
N ASN A 14 -4.88 8.97 -0.76
CA ASN A 14 -6.32 8.73 -0.69
C ASN A 14 -6.71 7.57 0.24
N VAL A 15 -5.76 6.75 0.71
CA VAL A 15 -5.99 5.56 1.55
C VAL A 15 -6.09 5.93 3.03
N ALA A 16 -7.17 5.52 3.70
CA ALA A 16 -7.36 5.71 5.14
C ALA A 16 -6.90 4.48 5.93
N ILE A 17 -6.03 4.66 6.93
CA ILE A 17 -5.43 3.58 7.72
C ILE A 17 -5.85 3.72 9.18
N GLY A 18 -6.25 2.60 9.79
CA GLY A 18 -6.63 2.53 11.21
C GLY A 18 -8.12 2.72 11.48
N GLY A 19 -8.49 2.79 12.75
CA GLY A 19 -9.88 2.88 13.20
C GLY A 19 -10.72 1.68 12.74
N ASN A 20 -11.81 1.96 12.02
CA ASN A 20 -12.71 0.94 11.46
C ASN A 20 -12.54 0.73 9.93
N ASN A 21 -11.54 1.36 9.30
CA ASN A 21 -11.29 1.19 7.86
C ASN A 21 -10.69 -0.20 7.55
N PRO A 22 -10.84 -0.75 6.33
CA PRO A 22 -10.20 -2.01 5.95
C PRO A 22 -8.68 -2.04 6.23
N ILE A 23 -8.11 -3.24 6.38
CA ILE A 23 -6.66 -3.40 6.46
C ILE A 23 -6.10 -3.21 5.04
N SER A 24 -5.35 -2.14 4.82
CA SER A 24 -4.69 -1.86 3.55
C SER A 24 -3.54 -2.82 3.28
N ILE A 25 -3.37 -3.25 2.04
CA ILE A 25 -2.27 -4.09 1.57
C ILE A 25 -1.13 -3.17 1.10
N GLN A 26 0.07 -3.40 1.62
CA GLN A 26 1.28 -2.69 1.20
C GLN A 26 2.32 -3.67 0.65
N SER A 27 3.06 -3.24 -0.37
CA SER A 27 4.21 -3.96 -0.89
C SER A 27 5.38 -2.99 -1.17
N MET A 28 6.51 -3.52 -1.65
CA MET A 28 7.71 -2.76 -1.95
C MET A 28 8.29 -3.17 -3.29
N THR A 29 8.82 -2.21 -4.04
CA THR A 29 9.56 -2.49 -5.27
C THR A 29 10.92 -3.14 -4.98
N THR A 30 11.41 -3.95 -5.92
CA THR A 30 12.73 -4.61 -5.85
C THR A 30 13.68 -4.12 -6.94
N THR A 31 13.18 -3.33 -7.89
CA THR A 31 13.98 -2.65 -8.92
C THR A 31 14.87 -1.58 -8.29
N LYS A 32 15.95 -1.19 -9.00
CA LYS A 32 16.71 -0.01 -8.63
C LYS A 32 15.83 1.22 -8.86
N THR A 33 15.53 2.00 -7.84
CA THR A 33 14.63 3.17 -7.95
C THR A 33 15.08 4.20 -9.00
N ALA A 34 16.39 4.30 -9.27
CA ALA A 34 16.92 5.13 -10.35
C ALA A 34 16.51 4.67 -11.76
N ASP A 35 16.18 3.38 -11.92
CA ASP A 35 15.52 2.86 -13.13
C ASP A 35 14.01 3.13 -13.05
N VAL A 36 13.64 4.31 -13.53
CA VAL A 36 12.25 4.80 -13.51
C VAL A 36 11.32 3.86 -14.29
N LYS A 37 11.77 3.30 -15.42
CA LYS A 37 10.93 2.47 -16.29
C LYS A 37 10.62 1.13 -15.62
N ALA A 38 11.64 0.46 -15.09
CA ALA A 38 11.46 -0.81 -14.40
C ALA A 38 10.60 -0.62 -13.14
N THR A 39 10.86 0.43 -12.36
CA THR A 39 10.12 0.72 -11.12
C THR A 39 8.65 1.06 -11.40
N ALA A 40 8.36 1.89 -12.41
CA ALA A 40 6.98 2.20 -12.80
C ALA A 40 6.22 0.97 -13.31
N GLN A 41 6.90 0.05 -14.01
CA GLN A 41 6.30 -1.19 -14.47
C GLN A 41 5.94 -2.11 -13.28
N GLN A 42 6.85 -2.29 -12.33
CA GLN A 42 6.59 -3.10 -11.14
C GLN A 42 5.48 -2.50 -10.26
N ILE A 43 5.42 -1.16 -10.12
CA ILE A 43 4.33 -0.48 -9.41
C ILE A 43 2.97 -0.85 -10.05
N LYS A 44 2.85 -0.82 -11.38
CA LYS A 44 1.61 -1.19 -12.07
C LYS A 44 1.21 -2.64 -11.79
N GLU A 45 2.17 -3.56 -11.82
CA GLU A 45 1.94 -4.98 -11.52
C GLU A 45 1.43 -5.18 -10.09
N LEU A 46 2.04 -4.50 -9.12
CA LEU A 46 1.59 -4.51 -7.73
C LEU A 46 0.17 -3.93 -7.58
N THR A 47 -0.13 -2.83 -8.27
CA THR A 47 -1.49 -2.24 -8.25
C THR A 47 -2.52 -3.20 -8.84
N ILE A 48 -2.22 -3.86 -9.96
CA ILE A 48 -3.11 -4.87 -10.57
C ILE A 48 -3.34 -6.05 -9.62
N ALA A 49 -2.33 -6.44 -8.84
CA ALA A 49 -2.44 -7.48 -7.82
C ALA A 49 -3.23 -7.06 -6.57
N GLY A 50 -3.70 -5.80 -6.47
CA GLY A 50 -4.48 -5.30 -5.34
C GLY A 50 -3.66 -4.62 -4.25
N CYS A 51 -2.45 -4.16 -4.55
CA CYS A 51 -1.66 -3.36 -3.62
C CYS A 51 -2.24 -1.94 -3.48
N ASP A 52 -2.55 -1.53 -2.25
CA ASP A 52 -3.08 -0.18 -1.96
C ASP A 52 -1.96 0.87 -1.84
N ILE A 53 -0.79 0.46 -1.33
CA ILE A 53 0.35 1.34 -1.05
C ILE A 53 1.65 0.65 -1.49
N VAL A 54 2.48 1.33 -2.28
CA VAL A 54 3.79 0.82 -2.68
C VAL A 54 4.90 1.63 -2.02
N ARG A 55 5.92 0.94 -1.50
CA ARG A 55 7.17 1.53 -1.00
C ARG A 55 8.34 1.35 -1.97
#